data_AF-A0A1H1YL34-F1
#
_entry.id   AF-A0A1H1YL34-F1
#
_cell.length_a   1.000
_cell.length_b   1.000
_cell.length_c   1.000
_cell.angle_alpha   90.00
_cell.angle_beta   90.00
_cell.angle_gamma   90.00
#
_symmetry.space_group_name_H-M   'P 1'
#
loop_
_entity.id
_entity.type
_entity.pdbx_description
1 polymer ?
#
loop_
_entity_poly.entity_id
_entity_poly.type
_entity_poly.pdbx_seq_one_letter_code
_entity_poly.pdbx_strand_id
1 'polypeptide(L)'
;MSNGPRPLGFAVVTLLYTAAGLIAWLVVAVQPARHPLPATFYADIAATLLVFAASTAAANASLYDPYWSVAPAVIVAAWVLWLGAPGARPGVVLLLVLAWSIRLTANWARSWQGLHHEDWRYAQLREERPAGAPWWLVNLVGIQLVPTLVVFGGLLAVWPAVTAGGRAWGPLDLLAVAVTVAAVTIETTADRQLHRFAGDPQNRGRIIDQGLWRLSRHPNYLGEILFWWGLWLFGLAAAPSWWWTVIGPIGMVLLFVFVSIPMMDRRSLTHRPDYAQHMRRVPALLPRLSARRWS
;
A
#
# COMPACT_ATOMS: atom_id res chain seq x y z
N MET A 1 15.25 6.32 26.71
CA MET A 1 14.94 4.96 26.22
C MET A 1 16.04 4.57 25.26
N SER A 2 16.79 3.50 25.53
CA SER A 2 17.94 3.14 24.70
C SER A 2 17.49 2.83 23.27
N ASN A 3 18.21 3.37 22.28
CA ASN A 3 17.96 3.10 20.87
C ASN A 3 18.24 1.62 20.60
N GLY A 4 17.20 0.79 20.73
CA GLY A 4 17.29 -0.65 20.50
C GLY A 4 17.85 -0.96 19.11
N PRO A 5 18.68 -1.99 18.98
CA PRO A 5 19.28 -2.34 17.70
C PRO A 5 18.19 -2.74 16.69
N ARG A 6 18.43 -2.48 15.39
CA ARG A 6 17.47 -2.75 14.30
C ARG A 6 16.80 -4.15 14.35
N PRO A 7 17.49 -5.26 14.72
CA PRO A 7 16.86 -6.56 14.90
C PRO A 7 15.78 -6.60 15.99
N LEU A 8 15.97 -5.87 17.10
CA LEU A 8 14.96 -5.75 18.15
C LEU A 8 13.70 -5.06 17.61
N GLY A 9 13.86 -4.03 16.77
CA GLY A 9 12.74 -3.38 16.10
C GLY A 9 11.92 -4.34 15.25
N PHE A 10 12.58 -5.19 14.46
CA PHE A 10 11.88 -6.21 13.67
C PHE A 10 11.20 -7.26 14.52
N ALA A 11 11.81 -7.69 15.63
CA ALA A 11 11.17 -8.60 16.58
C ALA A 11 9.89 -8.00 17.17
N VAL A 12 9.93 -6.72 17.55
CA VAL A 12 8.76 -5.97 18.07
C VAL A 12 7.65 -5.88 17.03
N VAL A 13 7.96 -5.52 15.78
CA VAL A 13 6.98 -5.47 14.68
C VAL A 13 6.38 -6.86 14.42
N THR A 14 7.20 -7.90 14.41
CA THR A 14 6.74 -9.28 14.20
C THR A 14 5.79 -9.73 15.30
N LEU A 15 6.15 -9.50 16.57
CA LEU A 15 5.29 -9.81 17.72
C LEU A 15 3.98 -9.02 17.67
N LEU A 16 4.05 -7.73 17.35
CA LEU A 16 2.86 -6.89 17.20
C LEU A 16 1.92 -7.44 16.11
N TYR A 17 2.45 -7.83 14.95
CA TYR A 17 1.60 -8.28 13.84
C TYR A 17 1.08 -9.69 14.06
N THR A 18 1.81 -10.51 14.82
CA THR A 18 1.31 -11.80 15.31
C THR A 18 0.14 -11.58 16.27
N ALA A 19 0.27 -10.66 17.23
CA ALA A 19 -0.81 -10.29 18.14
C ALA A 19 -2.02 -9.69 17.40
N ALA A 20 -1.78 -8.85 16.40
CA ALA A 20 -2.83 -8.28 15.55
C ALA A 20 -3.57 -9.38 14.77
N GLY A 21 -2.84 -10.35 14.21
CA GLY A 21 -3.42 -11.53 13.56
C GLY A 21 -4.25 -12.40 14.51
N LEU A 22 -3.80 -12.58 15.76
CA LEU A 22 -4.56 -13.29 16.79
C LEU A 22 -5.85 -12.56 17.17
N ILE A 23 -5.80 -11.22 17.34
CA ILE A 23 -7.01 -10.42 17.58
C ILE A 23 -7.97 -10.51 16.40
N ALA A 24 -7.47 -10.39 15.17
CA ALA A 24 -8.27 -10.54 13.97
C ALA A 24 -8.94 -11.93 13.91
N TRP A 25 -8.19 -13.00 14.20
CA TRP A 25 -8.73 -14.35 14.28
C TRP A 25 -9.80 -14.49 15.36
N LEU A 26 -9.58 -13.96 16.56
CA LEU A 26 -10.56 -13.97 17.65
C LEU A 26 -11.86 -13.28 17.23
N VAL A 27 -11.78 -12.11 16.58
CA VAL A 27 -12.95 -11.38 16.09
C VAL A 27 -13.78 -12.20 15.10
N VAL A 28 -13.11 -12.93 14.20
CA VAL A 28 -13.79 -13.85 13.26
C VAL A 28 -14.36 -15.07 14.00
N ALA A 29 -13.60 -15.66 14.92
CA ALA A 29 -13.97 -16.88 15.63
C ALA A 29 -15.22 -16.71 16.53
N VAL A 30 -15.45 -15.52 17.09
CA VAL A 30 -16.67 -15.23 17.86
C VAL A 30 -17.89 -14.90 17.00
N GLN A 31 -17.73 -14.88 15.67
CA GLN A 31 -18.78 -14.56 14.69
C GLN A 31 -18.85 -15.60 13.54
N PRO A 32 -18.87 -16.92 13.82
CA PRO A 32 -18.67 -17.95 12.80
C PRO A 32 -19.79 -18.00 11.76
N ALA A 33 -21.00 -17.55 12.11
CA ALA A 33 -22.15 -17.48 11.22
C ALA A 33 -22.21 -16.19 10.38
N ARG A 34 -21.29 -15.23 10.58
CA ARG A 34 -21.27 -13.99 9.78
C ARG A 34 -20.61 -14.22 8.43
N HIS A 35 -21.09 -13.47 7.45
CA HIS A 35 -20.49 -13.41 6.12
C HIS A 35 -19.00 -12.98 6.24
N PRO A 36 -18.07 -13.56 5.45
CA PRO A 36 -16.63 -13.28 5.62
C PRO A 36 -16.23 -11.82 5.42
N LEU A 37 -16.90 -11.08 4.52
CA LEU A 37 -16.65 -9.65 4.31
C LEU A 37 -16.77 -8.81 5.60
N PRO A 38 -17.95 -8.71 6.26
CA PRO A 38 -18.06 -7.94 7.51
C PRO A 38 -17.21 -8.53 8.63
N ALA A 39 -17.05 -9.86 8.72
CA ALA A 39 -16.19 -10.48 9.73
C ALA A 39 -14.73 -10.02 9.61
N THR A 40 -14.18 -10.07 8.39
CA THR A 40 -12.80 -9.61 8.12
C THR A 40 -12.65 -8.09 8.18
N PHE A 41 -13.70 -7.31 7.87
CA PHE A 41 -13.71 -5.87 8.09
C PHE A 41 -13.53 -5.52 9.57
N TYR A 42 -14.34 -6.10 10.45
CA TYR A 42 -14.21 -5.86 11.89
C TYR A 42 -12.88 -6.37 12.45
N ALA A 43 -12.39 -7.48 11.91
CA ALA A 43 -11.09 -8.03 12.28
C ALA A 43 -9.94 -7.07 11.92
N ASP A 44 -9.97 -6.48 10.72
CA ASP A 44 -8.97 -5.51 10.26
C ASP A 44 -9.02 -4.20 11.07
N ILE A 45 -10.22 -3.73 11.41
CA ILE A 45 -10.38 -2.60 12.34
C ILE A 45 -9.78 -2.92 13.71
N ALA A 46 -10.09 -4.08 14.29
CA ALA A 46 -9.57 -4.46 15.61
C ALA A 46 -8.04 -4.61 15.61
N ALA A 47 -7.48 -5.23 14.58
CA ALA A 47 -6.04 -5.33 14.38
C ALA A 47 -5.38 -3.95 14.20
N THR A 48 -5.99 -3.05 13.42
CA THR A 48 -5.53 -1.65 13.28
C THR A 48 -5.54 -0.92 14.62
N LEU A 49 -6.57 -1.10 15.44
CA LEU A 49 -6.63 -0.47 16.78
C LEU A 49 -5.54 -1.00 17.72
N LEU A 50 -5.18 -2.28 17.63
CA LEU A 50 -4.03 -2.82 18.38
C LEU A 50 -2.71 -2.19 17.89
N VAL A 51 -2.50 -2.13 16.57
CA VAL A 51 -1.32 -1.49 15.98
C VAL A 51 -1.24 -0.02 16.39
N PHE A 52 -2.37 0.68 16.43
CA PHE A 52 -2.47 2.05 16.92
C PHE A 52 -2.06 2.18 18.38
N ALA A 53 -2.60 1.34 19.26
CA ALA A 53 -2.25 1.33 20.69
C ALA A 53 -0.74 1.10 20.87
N ALA A 54 -0.16 0.12 20.16
CA ALA A 54 1.27 -0.15 20.19
C ALA A 54 2.12 1.00 19.62
N SER A 55 1.69 1.60 18.51
CA SER A 55 2.36 2.78 17.90
C SER A 55 2.41 3.97 18.85
N THR A 56 1.34 4.16 19.64
CA THR A 56 1.25 5.23 20.63
C THR A 56 2.14 4.94 21.83
N ALA A 57 2.14 3.71 22.34
CA ALA A 57 3.00 3.28 23.43
C ALA A 57 4.50 3.36 23.07
N ALA A 58 4.84 3.07 21.81
CA ALA A 58 6.20 3.16 21.28
C ALA A 58 6.59 4.57 20.83
N ALA A 59 5.67 5.55 20.87
CA ALA A 59 5.82 6.89 20.30
C ALA A 59 6.36 6.88 18.86
N ASN A 60 5.90 5.92 18.05
CA ASN A 60 6.34 5.73 16.67
C ASN A 60 5.17 5.29 15.79
N ALA A 61 4.62 6.22 15.02
CA ALA A 61 3.51 5.95 14.11
C ALA A 61 3.91 5.06 12.91
N SER A 62 5.21 4.98 12.57
CA SER A 62 5.73 4.09 11.52
C SER A 62 5.63 2.61 11.83
N LEU A 63 5.20 2.21 13.04
CA LEU A 63 4.81 0.82 13.29
C LEU A 63 3.61 0.36 12.46
N TYR A 64 2.82 1.29 11.91
CA TYR A 64 1.74 1.00 10.96
C TYR A 64 2.25 0.81 9.51
N ASP A 65 3.42 1.31 9.16
CA ASP A 65 3.89 1.37 7.76
C ASP A 65 3.94 0.02 7.03
N PRO A 66 4.37 -1.11 7.63
CA PRO A 66 4.27 -2.39 6.94
C PRO A 66 2.86 -3.02 7.04
N TYR A 67 2.02 -2.61 8.00
CA TYR A 67 0.73 -3.25 8.29
C TYR A 67 -0.20 -3.23 7.09
N TRP A 68 -0.35 -2.06 6.46
CA TRP A 68 -1.23 -1.89 5.30
C TRP A 68 -0.79 -2.70 4.07
N SER A 69 0.47 -3.15 4.02
CA SER A 69 0.97 -4.07 2.99
C SER A 69 0.84 -5.54 3.37
N VAL A 70 0.84 -5.87 4.67
CA VAL A 70 0.72 -7.26 5.19
C VAL A 70 -0.75 -7.69 5.28
N ALA A 71 -1.62 -6.82 5.79
CA ALA A 71 -3.04 -7.14 6.04
C ALA A 71 -3.77 -7.66 4.78
N PRO A 72 -3.61 -7.08 3.57
CA PRO A 72 -4.24 -7.59 2.36
C PRO A 72 -3.95 -9.05 2.05
N ALA A 73 -2.69 -9.49 2.18
CA ALA A 73 -2.31 -10.88 1.91
C ALA A 73 -2.96 -11.84 2.93
N VAL A 74 -2.99 -11.46 4.21
CA VAL A 74 -3.64 -12.24 5.26
C VAL A 74 -5.14 -12.35 5.04
N ILE A 75 -5.81 -11.23 4.71
CA ILE A 75 -7.26 -11.19 4.46
C ILE A 75 -7.62 -12.03 3.24
N VAL A 76 -6.91 -11.88 2.12
CA VAL A 76 -7.17 -12.65 0.89
C VAL A 76 -6.91 -14.13 1.11
N ALA A 77 -5.82 -14.50 1.80
CA ALA A 77 -5.57 -15.90 2.16
C ALA A 77 -6.69 -16.47 3.04
N ALA A 78 -7.16 -15.71 4.03
CA ALA A 78 -8.28 -16.12 4.87
C ALA A 78 -9.57 -16.34 4.06
N TRP A 79 -9.90 -15.48 3.10
CA TRP A 79 -11.06 -15.68 2.22
C TRP A 79 -10.93 -16.94 1.36
N VAL A 80 -9.76 -17.17 0.75
CA VAL A 80 -9.51 -18.37 -0.07
C VAL A 80 -9.64 -19.65 0.76
N LEU A 81 -9.07 -19.67 1.98
CA LEU A 81 -9.11 -20.81 2.87
C LEU A 81 -10.51 -21.07 3.45
N TRP A 82 -11.21 -20.01 3.90
CA TRP A 82 -12.55 -20.13 4.47
C TRP A 82 -13.52 -20.73 3.46
N LEU A 83 -13.45 -20.31 2.20
CA LEU A 83 -14.40 -20.73 1.17
C LEU A 83 -14.04 -22.05 0.49
N GLY A 84 -12.83 -22.57 0.71
CA GLY A 84 -12.29 -23.68 -0.09
C GLY A 84 -12.36 -23.40 -1.59
N ALA A 85 -12.15 -22.13 -1.99
CA ALA A 85 -12.53 -21.61 -3.28
C ALA A 85 -11.86 -22.39 -4.43
N PRO A 86 -12.63 -23.12 -5.26
CA PRO A 86 -12.05 -23.94 -6.33
C PRO A 86 -11.63 -23.06 -7.52
N GLY A 87 -10.61 -23.54 -8.25
CA GLY A 87 -10.21 -22.97 -9.53
C GLY A 87 -8.92 -22.14 -9.50
N ALA A 88 -8.45 -21.75 -10.69
CA ALA A 88 -7.17 -21.06 -10.84
C ALA A 88 -7.21 -19.60 -10.36
N ARG A 89 -8.37 -18.92 -10.45
CA ARG A 89 -8.49 -17.47 -10.21
C ARG A 89 -8.17 -17.07 -8.77
N PRO A 90 -8.71 -17.73 -7.74
CA PRO A 90 -8.35 -17.44 -6.36
C PRO A 90 -6.83 -17.62 -6.10
N GLY A 91 -6.24 -18.68 -6.64
CA GLY A 91 -4.80 -18.97 -6.49
C GLY A 91 -3.90 -17.92 -7.16
N VAL A 92 -4.24 -17.51 -8.38
CA VAL A 92 -3.48 -16.46 -9.10
C VAL A 92 -3.59 -15.11 -8.40
N VAL A 93 -4.80 -14.73 -7.97
CA VAL A 93 -4.99 -13.47 -7.22
C VAL A 93 -4.19 -13.51 -5.92
N LEU A 94 -4.29 -14.58 -5.14
CA LEU A 94 -3.52 -14.75 -3.90
C LEU A 94 -2.02 -14.65 -4.15
N LEU A 95 -1.49 -15.32 -5.19
CA LEU A 95 -0.07 -15.25 -5.55
C LEU A 95 0.36 -13.80 -5.86
N LEU A 96 -0.43 -13.06 -6.64
CA LEU A 96 -0.12 -11.69 -7.02
C LEU A 96 -0.20 -10.73 -5.82
N VAL A 97 -1.19 -10.90 -4.93
CA VAL A 97 -1.29 -10.13 -3.69
C VAL A 97 -0.12 -10.46 -2.75
N LEU A 98 0.29 -11.72 -2.63
CA LEU A 98 1.47 -12.11 -1.85
C LEU A 98 2.75 -11.50 -2.44
N ALA A 99 2.93 -11.55 -3.76
CA ALA A 99 4.07 -10.95 -4.42
C ALA A 99 4.15 -9.43 -4.16
N TRP A 100 3.02 -8.72 -4.28
CA TRP A 100 2.89 -7.30 -3.95
C TRP A 100 3.18 -7.01 -2.47
N SER A 101 2.58 -7.78 -1.56
CA SER A 101 2.71 -7.61 -0.11
C SER A 101 4.16 -7.81 0.34
N ILE A 102 4.78 -8.91 -0.09
CA ILE A 102 6.17 -9.26 0.27
C ILE A 102 7.13 -8.19 -0.26
N ARG A 103 6.99 -7.76 -1.52
CA ARG A 103 7.93 -6.77 -2.08
C ARG A 103 7.79 -5.41 -1.42
N LEU A 104 6.58 -5.00 -1.05
CA LEU A 104 6.32 -3.70 -0.44
C LEU A 104 6.82 -3.69 1.02
N THR A 105 6.53 -4.76 1.77
CA THR A 105 7.07 -4.98 3.12
C THR A 105 8.60 -5.03 3.09
N ALA A 106 9.20 -5.73 2.12
CA ALA A 106 10.65 -5.79 1.96
C ALA A 106 11.26 -4.43 1.58
N ASN A 107 10.55 -3.61 0.80
CA ASN A 107 10.97 -2.26 0.47
C ASN A 107 11.08 -1.39 1.72
N TRP A 108 10.04 -1.38 2.55
CA TRP A 108 10.04 -0.72 3.86
C TRP A 108 11.16 -1.26 4.77
N ALA A 109 11.30 -2.58 4.88
CA ALA A 109 12.26 -3.20 5.77
C ALA A 109 13.71 -2.84 5.42
N ARG A 110 14.03 -2.60 4.14
CA ARG A 110 15.37 -2.19 3.70
C ARG A 110 15.77 -0.81 4.23
N SER A 111 14.86 0.16 4.23
CA SER A 111 15.14 1.55 4.63
C SER A 111 14.90 1.81 6.12
N TRP A 112 14.12 0.98 6.81
CA TRP A 112 13.78 1.19 8.21
C TRP A 112 14.98 0.92 9.14
N GLN A 113 15.25 1.85 10.06
CA GLN A 113 16.44 1.84 10.93
C GLN A 113 16.17 1.33 12.34
N GLY A 114 14.92 0.97 12.66
CA GLY A 114 14.50 0.48 13.98
C GLY A 114 13.53 1.45 14.66
N LEU A 115 13.21 1.20 15.93
CA LEU A 115 12.12 1.89 16.65
C LEU A 115 12.32 3.40 16.84
N HIS A 116 13.53 3.92 16.63
CA HIS A 116 13.82 5.35 16.67
C HIS A 116 13.54 6.06 15.33
N HIS A 117 13.32 5.30 14.25
CA HIS A 117 13.00 5.82 12.93
C HIS A 117 11.48 5.96 12.79
N GLU A 118 11.00 7.21 12.72
CA GLU A 118 9.65 7.58 12.31
C GLU A 118 9.70 8.26 10.94
N ASP A 119 8.75 7.94 10.05
CA ASP A 119 8.63 8.57 8.75
C ASP A 119 8.39 10.08 8.92
N TRP A 120 9.14 10.86 8.15
CA TRP A 120 9.08 12.33 8.15
C TRP A 120 7.67 12.88 7.93
N ARG A 121 6.79 12.16 7.21
CA ARG A 121 5.39 12.56 6.99
C ARG A 121 4.66 12.71 8.32
N TYR A 122 4.96 11.87 9.30
CA TYR A 122 4.31 11.89 10.61
C TYR A 122 4.83 13.05 11.46
N ALA A 123 6.12 13.36 11.37
CA ALA A 123 6.67 14.60 11.94
C ALA A 123 6.02 15.85 11.32
N GLN A 124 5.91 15.91 9.99
CA GLN A 124 5.23 17.00 9.30
C GLN A 124 3.75 17.11 9.70
N LEU A 125 2.99 16.01 9.71
CA LEU A 125 1.58 16.01 10.15
C LEU A 125 1.43 16.44 11.61
N ARG A 126 2.41 16.13 12.46
CA ARG A 126 2.43 16.55 13.85
C ARG A 126 2.62 18.07 13.95
N GLU A 127 3.45 18.66 13.11
CA GLU A 127 3.71 20.11 13.05
C GLU A 127 2.56 20.88 12.41
N GLU A 128 1.96 20.35 11.34
CA GLU A 128 0.91 21.00 10.54
C GLU A 128 -0.51 20.78 11.06
N ARG A 129 -0.70 19.99 12.14
CA ARG A 129 -2.03 19.66 12.66
C ARG A 129 -2.79 20.92 13.12
N PRO A 130 -4.13 20.95 12.97
CA PRO A 130 -4.94 22.07 13.47
C PRO A 130 -4.73 22.33 14.97
N ALA A 131 -4.73 23.60 15.35
CA ALA A 131 -4.68 23.99 16.76
C ALA A 131 -5.84 23.35 17.53
N GLY A 132 -5.53 22.65 18.63
CA GLY A 132 -6.51 21.92 19.44
C GLY A 132 -6.76 20.47 19.01
N ALA A 133 -6.28 20.02 17.85
CA ALA A 133 -6.35 18.61 17.48
C ALA A 133 -5.30 17.79 18.28
N PRO A 134 -5.72 16.81 19.10
CA PRO A 134 -4.76 15.99 19.83
C PRO A 134 -4.04 15.03 18.88
N TRP A 135 -2.74 14.82 19.11
CA TRP A 135 -1.91 13.97 18.22
C TRP A 135 -2.48 12.56 18.04
N TRP A 136 -3.01 11.96 19.11
CA TRP A 136 -3.56 10.60 19.05
C TRP A 136 -4.69 10.49 18.02
N LEU A 137 -5.47 11.56 17.80
CA LEU A 137 -6.57 11.56 16.83
C LEU A 137 -6.05 11.62 15.40
N VAL A 138 -5.03 12.44 15.14
CA VAL A 138 -4.35 12.51 13.83
C VAL A 138 -3.68 11.17 13.50
N ASN A 139 -3.00 10.57 14.48
CA ASN A 139 -2.39 9.25 14.35
C ASN A 139 -3.44 8.17 14.08
N LEU A 140 -4.50 8.11 14.89
CA LEU A 140 -5.55 7.10 14.73
C LEU A 140 -6.28 7.24 13.39
N VAL A 141 -6.79 8.43 13.08
CA VAL A 141 -7.67 8.62 11.93
C VAL A 141 -6.87 8.78 10.63
N GLY A 142 -5.93 9.72 10.60
CA GLY A 142 -5.24 10.09 9.38
C GLY A 142 -4.17 9.09 8.96
N ILE A 143 -3.37 8.59 9.90
CA ILE A 143 -2.24 7.72 9.60
C ILE A 143 -2.65 6.25 9.50
N GLN A 144 -3.66 5.81 10.27
CA GLN A 144 -3.97 4.38 10.41
C GLN A 144 -5.35 4.02 9.86
N LEU A 145 -6.44 4.56 10.40
CA LEU A 145 -7.79 4.15 9.99
C LEU A 145 -8.13 4.51 8.55
N VAL A 146 -7.84 5.74 8.08
CA VAL A 146 -8.15 6.12 6.70
C VAL A 146 -7.43 5.23 5.69
N PRO A 147 -6.11 4.99 5.78
CA PRO A 147 -5.44 4.02 4.91
C PRO A 147 -6.01 2.61 5.03
N THR A 148 -6.30 2.10 6.25
CA THR A 148 -6.95 0.80 6.45
C THR A 148 -8.28 0.72 5.69
N LEU A 149 -9.13 1.74 5.80
CA LEU A 149 -10.42 1.78 5.13
C LEU A 149 -10.30 1.83 3.59
N VAL A 150 -9.34 2.60 3.07
CA VAL A 150 -9.10 2.69 1.62
C VAL A 150 -8.55 1.36 1.09
N VAL A 151 -7.63 0.73 1.79
CA VAL A 151 -7.07 -0.60 1.46
C VAL A 151 -8.14 -1.67 1.50
N PHE A 152 -8.96 -1.71 2.55
CA PHE A 152 -10.08 -2.65 2.66
C PHE A 152 -11.12 -2.40 1.55
N GLY A 153 -11.42 -1.14 1.24
CA GLY A 153 -12.27 -0.76 0.11
C GLY A 153 -11.72 -1.26 -1.24
N GLY A 154 -10.40 -1.22 -1.44
CA GLY A 154 -9.70 -1.85 -2.56
C GLY A 154 -9.89 -3.36 -2.60
N LEU A 155 -9.82 -4.03 -1.44
CA LEU A 155 -10.01 -5.48 -1.32
C LEU A 155 -11.44 -5.95 -1.62
N LEU A 156 -12.44 -5.08 -1.55
CA LEU A 156 -13.81 -5.45 -1.98
C LEU A 156 -13.82 -5.92 -3.45
N ALA A 157 -12.92 -5.41 -4.29
CA ALA A 157 -12.80 -5.82 -5.68
C ALA A 157 -12.24 -7.26 -5.82
N VAL A 158 -11.49 -7.75 -4.83
CA VAL A 158 -10.94 -9.12 -4.80
C VAL A 158 -12.01 -10.14 -4.43
N TRP A 159 -12.98 -9.77 -3.58
CA TRP A 159 -14.02 -10.67 -3.10
C TRP A 159 -14.69 -11.50 -4.20
N PRO A 160 -15.28 -10.93 -5.26
CA PRO A 160 -15.87 -11.72 -6.34
C PRO A 160 -14.85 -12.62 -7.05
N ALA A 161 -13.58 -12.22 -7.16
CA ALA A 161 -12.54 -13.04 -7.80
C ALA A 161 -12.20 -14.32 -7.01
N VAL A 162 -12.38 -14.29 -5.69
CA VAL A 162 -12.11 -15.43 -4.81
C VAL A 162 -13.38 -16.18 -4.37
N THR A 163 -14.57 -15.68 -4.70
CA THR A 163 -15.86 -16.26 -4.24
C THR A 163 -16.82 -16.62 -5.37
N ALA A 164 -16.85 -15.84 -6.46
CA ALA A 164 -17.76 -16.03 -7.56
C ALA A 164 -17.17 -17.03 -8.57
N GLY A 165 -17.32 -18.32 -8.27
CA GLY A 165 -16.88 -19.43 -9.14
C GLY A 165 -17.73 -19.66 -10.40
N GLY A 166 -18.64 -18.75 -10.75
CA GLY A 166 -19.64 -18.98 -11.81
C GLY A 166 -19.14 -18.72 -13.23
N ARG A 167 -18.08 -17.93 -13.42
CA ARG A 167 -17.55 -17.59 -14.75
C ARG A 167 -16.19 -18.23 -14.99
N ALA A 168 -16.08 -18.93 -16.11
CA ALA A 168 -14.82 -19.50 -16.59
C ALA A 168 -13.75 -18.41 -16.79
N TRP A 169 -12.49 -18.83 -16.81
CA TRP A 169 -11.37 -17.95 -17.11
C TRP A 169 -11.52 -17.35 -18.51
N GLY A 170 -11.23 -16.06 -18.67
CA GLY A 170 -11.40 -15.36 -19.95
C GLY A 170 -10.38 -14.27 -20.24
N PRO A 171 -10.55 -13.53 -21.35
CA PRO A 171 -9.63 -12.47 -21.77
C PRO A 171 -9.44 -11.37 -20.72
N LEU A 172 -10.49 -11.06 -19.95
CA LEU A 172 -10.42 -10.05 -18.90
C LEU A 172 -9.52 -10.50 -17.72
N ASP A 173 -9.46 -11.79 -17.42
CA ASP A 173 -8.52 -12.34 -16.44
C ASP A 173 -7.07 -12.21 -16.94
N LEU A 174 -6.82 -12.45 -18.23
CA LEU A 174 -5.49 -12.25 -18.83
C LEU A 174 -5.05 -10.79 -18.76
N LEU A 175 -5.98 -9.86 -19.04
CA LEU A 175 -5.72 -8.43 -18.87
C LEU A 175 -5.44 -8.08 -17.40
N ALA A 176 -6.21 -8.62 -16.45
CA ALA A 176 -6.00 -8.41 -15.02
C ALA A 176 -4.62 -8.91 -14.57
N VAL A 177 -4.20 -10.10 -15.01
CA VAL A 177 -2.84 -10.62 -14.78
C VAL A 177 -1.81 -9.67 -15.36
N ALA A 178 -1.95 -9.27 -16.63
CA ALA A 178 -0.98 -8.40 -17.30
C ALA A 178 -0.83 -7.06 -16.59
N VAL A 179 -1.94 -6.41 -16.22
CA VAL A 179 -1.95 -5.14 -15.49
C VAL A 179 -1.31 -5.29 -14.12
N THR A 180 -1.67 -6.34 -13.37
CA THR A 180 -1.15 -6.56 -12.00
C THR A 180 0.34 -6.90 -12.00
N VAL A 181 0.81 -7.72 -12.94
CA VAL A 181 2.23 -8.05 -13.10
C VAL A 181 3.03 -6.81 -13.55
N ALA A 182 2.49 -6.03 -14.50
CA ALA A 182 3.11 -4.78 -14.92
C ALA A 182 3.21 -3.78 -13.76
N ALA A 183 2.15 -3.64 -12.95
CA ALA A 183 2.13 -2.83 -11.74
C ALA A 183 3.26 -3.22 -10.79
N VAL A 184 3.32 -4.49 -10.37
CA VAL A 184 4.36 -5.00 -9.46
C VAL A 184 5.77 -4.81 -10.03
N THR A 185 5.93 -4.96 -11.34
CA THR A 185 7.22 -4.77 -12.04
C THR A 185 7.65 -3.30 -12.06
N ILE A 186 6.71 -2.39 -12.34
CA ILE A 186 6.93 -0.94 -12.34
C ILE A 186 7.41 -0.51 -10.95
N GLU A 187 6.70 -0.92 -9.90
CA GLU A 187 7.04 -0.55 -8.52
C GLU A 187 8.40 -1.09 -8.11
N THR A 188 8.62 -2.38 -8.32
CA THR A 188 9.89 -3.04 -7.99
C THR A 188 11.06 -2.36 -8.70
N THR A 189 10.87 -1.98 -9.96
CA THR A 189 11.91 -1.30 -10.76
C THR A 189 12.12 0.14 -10.28
N ALA A 190 11.05 0.89 -10.04
CA ALA A 190 11.09 2.26 -9.54
C ALA A 190 11.79 2.34 -8.19
N ASP A 191 11.42 1.48 -7.24
CA ASP A 191 12.02 1.43 -5.92
C ASP A 191 13.49 1.04 -5.99
N ARG A 192 13.87 0.03 -6.79
CA ARG A 192 15.28 -0.35 -6.97
C ARG A 192 16.11 0.77 -7.62
N GLN A 193 15.53 1.54 -8.53
CA GLN A 193 16.19 2.71 -9.12
C GLN A 193 16.39 3.80 -8.06
N LEU A 194 15.36 4.10 -7.27
CA LEU A 194 15.42 5.10 -6.21
C LEU A 194 16.43 4.73 -5.11
N HIS A 195 16.42 3.48 -4.65
CA HIS A 195 17.36 3.00 -3.63
C HIS A 195 18.81 3.08 -4.10
N ARG A 196 19.09 2.67 -5.34
CA ARG A 196 20.44 2.77 -5.91
C ARG A 196 20.89 4.22 -6.03
N PHE A 197 20.01 5.10 -6.49
CA PHE A 197 20.31 6.52 -6.61
C PHE A 197 20.56 7.17 -5.25
N ALA A 198 19.67 6.94 -4.26
CA ALA A 198 19.75 7.54 -2.93
C ALA A 198 20.90 6.96 -2.07
N GLY A 199 21.34 5.73 -2.35
CA GLY A 199 22.45 5.09 -1.66
C GLY A 199 23.83 5.67 -2.03
N ASP A 200 23.94 6.38 -3.16
CA ASP A 200 25.17 7.03 -3.58
C ASP A 200 25.29 8.43 -2.94
N PRO A 201 26.34 8.69 -2.12
CA PRO A 201 26.56 9.99 -1.49
C PRO A 201 26.66 11.16 -2.49
N GLN A 202 27.10 10.92 -3.73
CA GLN A 202 27.20 11.95 -4.76
C GLN A 202 25.83 12.47 -5.23
N ASN A 203 24.77 11.71 -4.98
CA ASN A 203 23.40 12.06 -5.36
C ASN A 203 22.62 12.77 -4.24
N ARG A 204 23.25 13.08 -3.10
CA ARG A 204 22.61 13.86 -2.03
C ARG A 204 22.13 15.21 -2.57
N GLY A 205 20.86 15.53 -2.30
CA GLY A 205 20.21 16.75 -2.79
C GLY A 205 19.87 16.76 -4.29
N ARG A 206 20.26 15.74 -5.05
CA ARG A 206 19.94 15.63 -6.48
C ARG A 206 18.57 15.01 -6.72
N ILE A 207 18.08 15.16 -7.94
CA ILE A 207 16.81 14.62 -8.43
C ILE A 207 17.13 13.41 -9.30
N ILE A 208 16.46 12.28 -9.06
CA ILE A 208 16.55 11.12 -9.94
C ILE A 208 15.81 11.44 -11.25
N ASP A 209 16.52 11.37 -12.37
CA ASP A 209 15.98 11.65 -13.71
C ASP A 209 16.43 10.57 -14.72
N GLN A 210 16.41 9.31 -14.27
CA GLN A 210 16.86 8.15 -15.03
C GLN A 210 15.83 7.02 -14.95
N GLY A 211 15.82 6.13 -15.94
CA GLY A 211 14.90 4.99 -15.97
C GLY A 211 13.44 5.42 -15.95
N LEU A 212 12.63 4.82 -15.06
CA LEU A 212 11.21 5.13 -14.92
C LEU A 212 10.98 6.55 -14.40
N TRP A 213 11.92 7.05 -13.58
CA TRP A 213 11.83 8.37 -12.96
C TRP A 213 11.99 9.54 -13.95
N ARG A 214 12.51 9.28 -15.15
CA ARG A 214 12.52 10.25 -16.27
C ARG A 214 11.16 10.38 -16.96
N LEU A 215 10.32 9.35 -16.86
CA LEU A 215 9.01 9.30 -17.50
C LEU A 215 7.89 9.76 -16.57
N SER A 216 8.07 9.54 -15.28
CA SER A 216 7.11 9.82 -14.22
C SER A 216 7.86 10.24 -12.96
N ARG A 217 7.38 11.26 -12.25
CA ARG A 217 7.98 11.69 -10.97
C ARG A 217 7.65 10.76 -9.82
N HIS A 218 6.61 9.93 -9.94
CA HIS A 218 6.18 8.97 -8.93
C HIS A 218 5.81 7.62 -9.58
N PRO A 219 6.76 6.93 -10.25
CA PRO A 219 6.47 5.70 -10.99
C PRO A 219 6.05 4.55 -10.07
N ASN A 220 6.57 4.51 -8.83
CA ASN A 220 6.11 3.56 -7.82
C ASN A 220 4.65 3.80 -7.41
N TYR A 221 4.21 5.06 -7.30
CA TYR A 221 2.78 5.34 -7.03
C TYR A 221 1.88 4.98 -8.21
N LEU A 222 2.36 5.16 -9.45
CA LEU A 222 1.64 4.69 -10.63
C LEU A 222 1.45 3.17 -10.59
N GLY A 223 2.51 2.42 -10.29
CA GLY A 223 2.41 0.99 -10.16
C GLY A 223 1.44 0.58 -9.05
N GLU A 224 1.49 1.25 -7.89
CA GLU A 224 0.58 0.95 -6.77
C GLU A 224 -0.88 1.17 -7.17
N ILE A 225 -1.19 2.28 -7.84
CA ILE A 225 -2.51 2.54 -8.42
C ILE A 225 -2.92 1.40 -9.38
N LEU A 226 -2.05 1.04 -10.33
CA LEU A 226 -2.32 0.00 -11.32
C LEU A 226 -2.56 -1.38 -10.69
N PHE A 227 -1.91 -1.68 -9.57
CA PHE A 227 -2.13 -2.92 -8.82
C PHE A 227 -3.59 -3.04 -8.38
N TRP A 228 -4.15 -1.99 -7.76
CA TRP A 228 -5.56 -1.99 -7.33
C TRP A 228 -6.55 -2.03 -8.50
N TRP A 229 -6.21 -1.41 -9.64
CA TRP A 229 -6.99 -1.57 -10.87
C TRP A 229 -6.94 -3.01 -11.39
N GLY A 230 -5.79 -3.66 -11.34
CA GLY A 230 -5.62 -5.07 -11.69
C GLY A 230 -6.50 -6.00 -10.84
N LEU A 231 -6.55 -5.78 -9.53
CA LEU A 231 -7.44 -6.51 -8.61
C LEU A 231 -8.91 -6.30 -8.95
N TRP A 232 -9.32 -5.08 -9.29
CA TRP A 232 -10.68 -4.80 -9.73
C TRP A 232 -11.04 -5.49 -11.04
N LEU A 233 -10.11 -5.58 -11.99
CA LEU A 233 -10.33 -6.32 -13.24
C LEU A 233 -10.58 -7.81 -13.00
N PHE A 234 -9.87 -8.44 -12.05
CA PHE A 234 -10.17 -9.83 -11.65
C PHE A 234 -11.58 -9.97 -11.08
N GLY A 235 -12.00 -9.03 -10.23
CA GLY A 235 -13.34 -9.04 -9.67
C GLY A 235 -14.42 -8.89 -10.73
N LEU A 236 -14.23 -7.98 -11.68
CA LEU A 236 -15.12 -7.76 -12.80
C LEU A 236 -15.17 -8.96 -13.75
N ALA A 237 -14.04 -9.64 -13.98
CA ALA A 237 -13.98 -10.87 -14.78
C ALA A 237 -14.81 -12.00 -14.15
N ALA A 238 -14.68 -12.18 -12.84
CA ALA A 238 -15.39 -13.21 -12.09
C ALA A 238 -16.89 -12.92 -11.95
N ALA A 239 -17.26 -11.66 -11.69
CA ALA A 239 -18.64 -11.25 -11.52
C ALA A 239 -18.86 -9.79 -11.97
N PRO A 240 -19.31 -9.55 -13.22
CA PRO A 240 -19.56 -8.20 -13.74
C PRO A 240 -20.54 -7.35 -12.91
N SER A 241 -21.43 -7.98 -12.14
CA SER A 241 -22.35 -7.30 -11.21
C SER A 241 -21.63 -6.56 -10.07
N TRP A 242 -20.36 -6.89 -9.79
CA TRP A 242 -19.52 -6.25 -8.78
C TRP A 242 -18.74 -5.04 -9.30
N TRP A 243 -19.08 -4.51 -10.49
CA TRP A 243 -18.42 -3.34 -11.08
C TRP A 243 -18.28 -2.15 -10.12
N TRP A 244 -19.26 -1.97 -9.23
CA TRP A 244 -19.31 -0.87 -8.25
C TRP A 244 -18.13 -0.86 -7.28
N THR A 245 -17.41 -1.98 -7.12
CA THR A 245 -16.17 -2.05 -6.35
C THR A 245 -15.02 -1.21 -6.93
N VAL A 246 -15.21 -0.59 -8.11
CA VAL A 246 -14.30 0.40 -8.70
C VAL A 246 -14.02 1.58 -7.76
N ILE A 247 -14.91 1.81 -6.77
CA ILE A 247 -14.68 2.78 -5.69
C ILE A 247 -13.34 2.54 -4.96
N GLY A 248 -12.86 1.30 -4.88
CA GLY A 248 -11.58 0.95 -4.27
C GLY A 248 -10.38 1.56 -5.00
N PRO A 249 -10.10 1.18 -6.26
CA PRO A 249 -9.02 1.80 -7.03
C PRO A 249 -9.20 3.30 -7.26
N ILE A 250 -10.44 3.81 -7.35
CA ILE A 250 -10.68 5.26 -7.35
C ILE A 250 -10.20 5.90 -6.04
N GLY A 251 -10.54 5.31 -4.89
CA GLY A 251 -10.06 5.75 -3.58
C GLY A 251 -8.53 5.80 -3.49
N MET A 252 -7.84 4.82 -4.07
CA MET A 252 -6.39 4.81 -4.18
C MET A 252 -5.87 5.97 -5.04
N VAL A 253 -6.47 6.21 -6.20
CA VAL A 253 -6.12 7.37 -7.04
C VAL A 253 -6.29 8.67 -6.26
N LEU A 254 -7.41 8.85 -5.55
CA LEU A 254 -7.67 10.06 -4.77
C LEU A 254 -6.63 10.25 -3.67
N LEU A 255 -6.30 9.20 -2.92
CA LEU A 255 -5.26 9.23 -1.88
C LEU A 255 -3.91 9.67 -2.46
N PHE A 256 -3.47 9.05 -3.56
CA PHE A 256 -2.19 9.40 -4.18
C PHE A 256 -2.18 10.82 -4.76
N VAL A 257 -3.20 11.19 -5.53
CA VAL A 257 -3.25 12.47 -6.25
C VAL A 257 -3.43 13.66 -5.33
N PHE A 258 -4.25 13.53 -4.28
CA PHE A 258 -4.59 14.66 -3.40
C PHE A 258 -3.79 14.70 -2.09
N VAL A 259 -3.23 13.58 -1.65
CA VAL A 259 -2.47 13.51 -0.40
C VAL A 259 -1.00 13.19 -0.65
N SER A 260 -0.69 12.00 -1.15
CA SER A 260 0.70 11.51 -1.18
C SER A 260 1.62 12.28 -2.13
N ILE A 261 1.18 12.52 -3.37
CA ILE A 261 1.96 13.25 -4.39
C ILE A 261 2.21 14.69 -3.96
N PRO A 262 1.19 15.48 -3.55
CA PRO A 262 1.42 16.85 -3.09
C PRO A 262 2.37 16.95 -1.90
N MET A 263 2.26 16.05 -0.91
CA MET A 263 3.18 16.02 0.23
C MET A 263 4.63 15.79 -0.23
N MET A 264 4.86 14.79 -1.08
CA MET A 264 6.20 14.46 -1.59
C MET A 264 6.79 15.57 -2.48
N ASP A 265 5.95 16.17 -3.33
CA ASP A 265 6.34 17.27 -4.22
C ASP A 265 6.71 18.52 -3.42
N ARG A 266 5.91 18.90 -2.41
CA ARG A 266 6.21 20.03 -1.53
C ARG A 266 7.53 19.83 -0.79
N ARG A 267 7.77 18.65 -0.22
CA ARG A 267 9.06 18.33 0.40
C ARG A 267 10.21 18.42 -0.60
N SER A 268 10.02 17.93 -1.81
CA SER A 268 11.06 17.99 -2.84
C SER A 268 11.36 19.41 -3.29
N LEU A 269 10.34 20.28 -3.38
CA LEU A 269 10.50 21.71 -3.66
C LEU A 269 11.31 22.43 -2.58
N THR A 270 11.14 22.07 -1.30
CA THR A 270 11.89 22.71 -0.20
C THR A 270 13.34 22.26 -0.12
N HIS A 271 13.66 21.03 -0.55
CA HIS A 271 15.01 20.46 -0.39
C HIS A 271 15.85 20.48 -1.67
N ARG A 272 15.26 20.76 -2.84
CA ARG A 272 15.95 20.65 -4.14
C ARG A 272 15.64 21.87 -5.03
N PRO A 273 16.60 22.79 -5.24
CA PRO A 273 16.38 24.04 -5.98
C PRO A 273 15.81 23.84 -7.39
N ASP A 274 16.27 22.81 -8.11
CA ASP A 274 15.87 22.56 -9.50
C ASP A 274 14.56 21.78 -9.65
N TYR A 275 13.90 21.42 -8.53
CA TYR A 275 12.74 20.53 -8.58
C TYR A 275 11.55 21.16 -9.30
N ALA A 276 11.33 22.47 -9.13
CA ALA A 276 10.27 23.18 -9.84
C ALA A 276 10.41 23.09 -11.37
N GLN A 277 11.65 23.15 -11.90
CA GLN A 277 11.92 22.97 -13.32
C GLN A 277 11.71 21.52 -13.75
N HIS A 278 12.13 20.55 -12.92
CA HIS A 278 11.89 19.14 -13.16
C HIS A 278 10.38 18.80 -13.24
N MET A 279 9.54 19.36 -12.36
CA MET A 279 8.08 19.19 -12.39
C MET A 279 7.43 19.65 -13.70
N ARG A 280 7.98 20.67 -14.37
CA ARG A 280 7.50 21.14 -15.67
C ARG A 280 7.82 20.16 -16.79
N ARG A 281 8.93 19.43 -16.67
CA ARG A 281 9.43 18.48 -17.68
C ARG A 281 8.80 17.09 -17.52
N VAL A 282 8.76 16.58 -16.29
CA VAL A 282 8.33 15.21 -15.97
C VAL A 282 6.96 15.24 -15.27
N PRO A 283 5.93 14.56 -15.83
CA PRO A 283 4.60 14.50 -15.22
C PRO A 283 4.61 13.67 -13.92
N ALA A 284 3.59 13.84 -13.07
CA ALA A 284 3.52 13.16 -11.78
C ALA A 284 3.35 11.64 -11.89
N LEU A 285 2.42 11.17 -12.74
CA LEU A 285 2.05 9.76 -12.88
C LEU A 285 2.24 9.26 -14.31
N LEU A 286 1.34 9.62 -15.23
CA LEU A 286 1.36 9.11 -16.61
C LEU A 286 2.38 9.86 -17.48
N PRO A 287 3.24 9.16 -18.23
CA PRO A 287 4.17 9.78 -19.16
C PRO A 287 3.46 10.62 -20.20
N ARG A 288 4.07 11.74 -20.61
CA ARG A 288 3.56 12.51 -21.75
C ARG A 288 3.83 11.70 -23.02
N LEU A 289 2.80 11.45 -23.81
CA LEU A 289 2.92 10.84 -25.15
C LEU A 289 3.60 11.77 -26.17
N SER A 290 4.06 12.96 -25.76
CA SER A 290 4.72 13.87 -26.69
C SER A 290 6.03 13.27 -27.18
N ALA A 291 6.11 13.06 -28.49
CA ALA A 291 7.26 12.53 -29.21
C ALA A 291 8.49 13.43 -29.02
N ARG A 292 9.21 13.27 -27.92
CA ARG A 292 10.57 13.76 -27.80
C ARG A 292 11.48 12.68 -28.33
N ARG A 293 12.11 13.00 -29.47
CA ARG A 293 13.10 12.17 -30.16
C ARG A 293 14.10 11.64 -29.13
N TRP A 294 14.23 10.32 -29.11
CA TRP A 294 15.32 9.63 -28.45
C TRP A 294 16.57 9.99 -29.23
N SER A 295 17.26 11.06 -28.80
CA SER A 295 18.61 11.39 -29.27
C SER A 295 19.63 10.65 -28.43
#